data_AF-A0AAX3WFN7-F1
#
_entry.id   AF-A0AAX3WFN7-F1
#
_cell.length_a   1.000
_cell.length_b   1.000
_cell.length_c   1.000
_cell.angle_alpha   90.00
_cell.angle_beta   90.00
_cell.angle_gamma   90.00
#
_symmetry.space_group_name_H-M   'P 1'
#
loop_
_entity.id
_entity.type
_entity.pdbx_description
1 polymer ?
#
loop_
_entity_poly.entity_id
_entity_poly.type
_entity_poly.pdbx_seq_one_letter_code
_entity_poly.pdbx_strand_id
1 'polypeptide(L)'
;MSALGIYCADCGTECERITGREAGAREPDLIDAQVWACPFCPDAWAASAADGSAVGLPAGEETRNARALLRERQVERLIGEALKTCPNGRAIAEERVAAFLAHELRLPTDEAAIERLNIEWCRRAWLALKGASYADVVRHAQTYRPRKAA
;
A
#
# COMPACT_ATOMS: atom_id res chain seq x y z
N MET A 1 23.01 -8.65 8.66
CA MET A 1 21.96 -7.61 8.71
C MET A 1 20.81 -8.22 9.48
N SER A 2 20.45 -7.68 10.64
CA SER A 2 19.32 -8.19 11.42
C SER A 2 18.08 -8.13 10.52
N ALA A 3 17.50 -9.30 10.22
CA ALA A 3 16.22 -9.35 9.52
C ALA A 3 15.21 -8.68 10.45
N LEU A 4 14.79 -7.46 10.11
CA LEU A 4 13.62 -6.87 10.73
C LEU A 4 12.46 -7.84 10.44
N GLY A 5 11.80 -8.32 11.50
CA GLY A 5 10.65 -9.21 11.37
C GLY A 5 9.59 -8.60 10.46
N ILE A 6 8.88 -9.43 9.71
CA ILE A 6 7.68 -9.02 8.97
C ILE A 6 6.51 -9.17 9.92
N TYR A 7 5.72 -8.12 10.11
CA TYR A 7 4.62 -8.13 11.08
C TYR A 7 3.26 -8.00 10.39
N CYS A 8 2.27 -8.72 10.90
CA CYS A 8 0.89 -8.65 10.43
C CYS A 8 0.31 -7.24 10.64
N ALA A 9 -0.27 -6.64 9.61
CA ALA A 9 -0.86 -5.31 9.68
C ALA A 9 -2.08 -5.24 10.61
N ASP A 10 -2.78 -6.37 10.80
CA ASP A 10 -4.03 -6.39 11.56
C ASP A 10 -3.81 -6.65 13.06
N CYS A 11 -2.84 -7.48 13.44
CA CYS A 11 -2.60 -7.84 14.85
C CYS A 11 -1.19 -7.54 15.37
N GLY A 12 -0.25 -7.15 14.52
CA GLY A 12 1.14 -6.85 14.92
C GLY A 12 2.00 -8.07 15.29
N THR A 13 1.50 -9.29 15.10
CA THR A 13 2.31 -10.51 15.32
C THR A 13 3.35 -10.66 14.22
N GLU A 14 4.56 -11.08 14.58
CA GLU A 14 5.58 -11.52 13.63
C GLU A 14 5.06 -12.68 12.77
N CYS A 15 5.28 -12.56 11.47
CA CYS A 15 4.86 -13.50 10.45
C CYS A 15 5.97 -14.47 10.11
N GLU A 16 5.57 -15.65 9.64
CA GLU A 16 6.46 -16.69 9.18
C GLU A 16 6.34 -16.88 7.67
N ARG A 17 7.40 -17.43 7.06
CA ARG A 17 7.42 -17.68 5.63
C ARG A 17 6.98 -19.12 5.35
N ILE A 18 5.85 -19.26 4.67
CA ILE A 18 5.20 -20.54 4.34
C ILE A 18 4.79 -20.55 2.86
N THR A 19 4.18 -21.65 2.38
CA THR A 19 3.62 -21.67 1.02
C THR A 19 2.28 -20.95 0.95
N GLY A 20 1.93 -20.39 -0.20
CA GLY A 20 0.62 -19.76 -0.40
C GLY A 20 -0.54 -20.73 -0.14
N ARG A 21 -0.38 -22.01 -0.49
CA ARG A 21 -1.34 -23.07 -0.20
C ARG A 21 -1.63 -23.20 1.29
N GLU A 22 -0.59 -23.22 2.13
CA GLU A 22 -0.74 -23.28 3.60
C GLU A 22 -1.37 -22.01 4.16
N ALA A 23 -1.07 -20.86 3.56
CA ALA A 23 -1.60 -19.56 3.95
C ALA A 23 -3.06 -19.30 3.50
N GLY A 24 -3.66 -20.19 2.71
CA GLY A 24 -5.01 -20.00 2.15
C GLY A 24 -5.06 -19.09 0.90
N ALA A 25 -3.93 -18.82 0.25
CA ALA A 25 -3.89 -18.12 -1.04
C ALA A 25 -4.65 -18.92 -2.12
N ARG A 26 -5.40 -18.21 -2.96
CA ARG A 26 -6.23 -18.81 -4.02
C ARG A 26 -5.73 -18.44 -5.42
N GLU A 27 -4.84 -17.47 -5.50
CA GLU A 27 -4.23 -16.97 -6.73
C GLU A 27 -3.29 -18.03 -7.29
N PRO A 28 -3.47 -18.49 -8.55
CA PRO A 28 -2.68 -19.57 -9.15
C PRO A 28 -1.18 -19.38 -9.02
N ASP A 29 -0.69 -18.16 -9.25
CA ASP A 29 0.73 -17.82 -9.20
C ASP A 29 1.31 -17.83 -7.78
N LEU A 30 0.46 -17.83 -6.74
CA LEU A 30 0.87 -17.78 -5.34
C LEU A 30 0.72 -19.11 -4.61
N ILE A 31 -0.10 -20.04 -5.11
CA ILE A 31 -0.39 -21.31 -4.44
C ILE A 31 0.89 -22.07 -4.05
N ASP A 32 1.84 -22.18 -4.98
CA ASP A 32 3.10 -22.89 -4.73
C ASP A 32 4.28 -21.92 -4.46
N ALA A 33 4.01 -20.62 -4.38
CA ALA A 33 5.00 -19.60 -4.06
C ALA A 33 5.18 -19.43 -2.55
N GLN A 34 6.30 -18.82 -2.16
CA GLN A 34 6.53 -18.41 -0.77
C GLN A 34 5.75 -17.13 -0.46
N VAL A 35 5.11 -17.11 0.70
CA VAL A 35 4.38 -15.97 1.24
C VAL A 35 4.76 -15.77 2.70
N TRP A 36 4.59 -14.56 3.20
CA TRP A 36 4.64 -14.25 4.62
C TRP A 36 3.24 -14.35 5.20
N ALA A 37 3.02 -15.14 6.24
CA ALA A 37 1.72 -15.37 6.84
C ALA A 37 1.71 -15.15 8.36
N CYS A 38 0.59 -14.68 8.88
CA CYS A 38 0.39 -14.54 10.32
C CYS A 38 -0.03 -15.90 10.91
N PRO A 39 0.61 -16.37 12.00
CA PRO A 39 0.21 -17.63 12.64
C PRO A 39 -1.12 -17.52 13.43
N PHE A 40 -1.64 -16.32 13.67
CA PHE A 40 -2.86 -16.09 14.47
C PHE A 40 -4.05 -15.54 13.69
N CYS A 41 -3.81 -14.74 12.65
CA CYS A 41 -4.90 -14.18 11.84
C CYS A 41 -5.18 -15.12 10.67
N PRO A 42 -6.41 -15.66 10.55
CA PRO A 42 -6.74 -16.54 9.43
C PRO A 42 -6.62 -15.79 8.11
N ASP A 43 -6.12 -16.47 7.08
CA ASP A 43 -5.95 -15.98 5.71
C ASP A 43 -5.12 -14.69 5.60
N ALA A 44 -4.34 -14.36 6.65
CA ALA A 44 -3.52 -13.16 6.68
C ALA A 44 -2.13 -13.44 6.11
N TRP A 45 -1.89 -12.97 4.89
CA TRP A 45 -0.63 -13.19 4.19
C TRP A 45 -0.23 -12.04 3.25
N ALA A 46 1.03 -12.01 2.84
CA ALA A 46 1.56 -11.15 1.77
C ALA A 46 2.57 -11.93 0.92
N ALA A 47 2.64 -11.64 -0.38
CA ALA A 47 3.59 -12.31 -1.26
C ALA A 47 5.05 -12.06 -0.84
N SER A 48 5.91 -13.06 -0.97
CA SER A 48 7.36 -12.88 -0.82
C SER A 48 7.98 -12.43 -2.14
N ALA A 49 8.78 -11.38 -2.10
CA ALA A 49 9.65 -10.99 -3.20
C ALA A 49 10.82 -11.97 -3.35
N ALA A 50 11.53 -11.88 -4.47
CA ALA A 50 12.66 -12.75 -4.81
C ALA A 50 13.84 -12.61 -3.83
N ASP A 51 14.01 -11.44 -3.20
CA ASP A 51 15.01 -11.17 -2.17
C ASP A 51 14.58 -11.65 -0.76
N GLY A 52 13.38 -12.25 -0.65
CA GLY A 52 12.80 -12.72 0.60
C GLY A 52 12.07 -11.65 1.41
N SER A 53 12.04 -10.39 0.97
CA SER A 53 11.21 -9.36 1.58
C SER A 53 9.72 -9.57 1.31
N ALA A 54 8.85 -8.91 2.06
CA ALA A 54 7.40 -8.97 1.85
C ALA A 54 6.95 -7.85 0.87
N VAL A 55 6.12 -8.20 -0.12
CA VAL A 55 5.47 -7.26 -1.05
C VAL A 55 4.27 -6.61 -0.33
N GLY A 56 4.56 -5.86 0.72
CA GLY A 56 3.58 -5.32 1.67
C GLY A 56 3.55 -6.06 3.01
N LEU A 57 2.69 -5.61 3.92
CA LEU A 57 2.50 -6.29 5.20
C LEU A 57 1.42 -7.37 5.09
N PRO A 58 1.65 -8.58 5.64
CA PRO A 58 0.62 -9.62 5.75
C PRO A 58 -0.65 -9.07 6.39
N ALA A 59 -1.80 -9.38 5.80
CA ALA A 59 -3.09 -8.94 6.31
C ALA A 59 -4.20 -9.88 5.85
N GLY A 60 -5.28 -9.95 6.63
CA GLY A 60 -6.45 -10.75 6.32
C GLY A 60 -7.15 -10.31 5.05
N GLU A 61 -8.05 -11.15 4.56
CA GLU A 61 -8.79 -10.94 3.31
C GLU A 61 -9.49 -9.57 3.25
N GLU A 62 -10.14 -9.12 4.33
CA GLU A 62 -10.81 -7.81 4.37
C GLU A 62 -9.84 -6.66 4.11
N THR A 63 -8.70 -6.64 4.81
CA THR A 63 -7.68 -5.60 4.65
C THR A 63 -7.06 -5.66 3.25
N ARG A 64 -6.74 -6.86 2.72
CA ARG A 64 -6.20 -7.00 1.36
C ARG A 64 -7.19 -6.48 0.30
N ASN A 65 -8.47 -6.81 0.43
CA ASN A 65 -9.52 -6.33 -0.46
C ASN A 65 -9.71 -4.81 -0.35
N ALA A 66 -9.65 -4.25 0.86
CA ALA A 66 -9.73 -2.81 1.08
C ALA A 66 -8.56 -2.06 0.41
N ARG A 67 -7.33 -2.59 0.52
CA ARG A 67 -6.14 -2.04 -0.16
C ARG A 67 -6.30 -2.07 -1.68
N ALA A 68 -6.77 -3.20 -2.22
CA ALA A 68 -7.01 -3.35 -3.66
C ALA A 68 -8.05 -2.35 -4.16
N LEU A 69 -9.18 -2.23 -3.47
CA LEU A 69 -10.25 -1.31 -3.82
C LEU A 69 -9.81 0.16 -3.72
N LEU A 70 -9.05 0.52 -2.68
CA LEU A 70 -8.48 1.86 -2.52
C LEU A 70 -7.59 2.22 -3.72
N ARG A 71 -6.72 1.30 -4.15
CA ARG A 71 -5.84 1.50 -5.30
C ARG A 71 -6.65 1.66 -6.59
N GLU A 72 -7.54 0.71 -6.88
CA GLU A 72 -8.33 0.69 -8.12
C GLU A 72 -9.27 1.92 -8.22
N ARG A 73 -9.95 2.29 -7.13
CA ARG A 73 -11.04 3.28 -7.20
C ARG A 73 -10.62 4.70 -6.89
N GLN A 74 -9.59 4.88 -6.06
CA GLN A 74 -9.16 6.22 -5.64
C GLN A 74 -7.83 6.62 -6.27
N VAL A 75 -6.81 5.76 -6.17
CA VAL A 75 -5.48 6.09 -6.71
C VAL A 75 -5.51 6.13 -8.24
N GLU A 76 -6.00 5.08 -8.91
CA GLU A 76 -6.07 5.06 -10.38
C GLU A 76 -6.99 6.14 -10.94
N ARG A 77 -8.03 6.56 -10.19
CA ARG A 77 -8.86 7.71 -10.58
C ARG A 77 -8.02 8.99 -10.65
N LEU A 78 -7.25 9.30 -9.60
CA LEU A 78 -6.39 10.49 -9.55
C LEU A 78 -5.26 10.44 -10.59
N ILE A 79 -4.66 9.26 -10.79
CA ILE A 79 -3.67 9.06 -11.86
C ILE A 79 -4.32 9.27 -13.22
N GLY A 80 -5.51 8.72 -13.46
CA GLY A 80 -6.25 8.92 -14.71
C GLY A 80 -6.55 10.40 -14.98
N GLU A 81 -6.85 11.19 -13.96
CA GLU A 81 -6.98 12.66 -14.08
C GLU A 81 -5.65 13.31 -14.48
N ALA A 82 -4.53 12.91 -13.86
CA ALA A 82 -3.20 13.41 -14.19
C ALA A 82 -2.81 13.15 -15.64
N LEU A 83 -3.09 11.94 -16.13
CA LEU A 83 -2.69 11.49 -17.47
C LEU A 83 -3.47 12.18 -18.60
N LYS A 84 -4.66 12.72 -18.32
CA LYS A 84 -5.38 13.58 -19.29
C LYS A 84 -4.60 14.85 -19.61
N THR A 85 -3.83 15.38 -18.66
CA THR A 85 -3.01 16.58 -18.85
C THR A 85 -1.57 16.25 -19.26
N CYS A 86 -1.00 15.18 -18.71
CA CYS A 86 0.36 14.74 -19.02
C CYS A 86 0.40 13.21 -19.21
N PRO A 87 0.25 12.71 -20.46
CA PRO A 87 0.14 11.26 -20.73
C PRO A 87 1.35 10.42 -20.26
N ASN A 88 2.54 11.03 -20.19
CA ASN A 88 3.76 10.35 -19.73
C ASN A 88 4.08 10.62 -18.25
N GLY A 89 3.15 11.23 -17.51
CA GLY A 89 3.36 11.73 -16.15
C GLY A 89 3.06 10.74 -15.02
N ARG A 90 2.87 9.44 -15.32
CA ARG A 90 2.35 8.45 -14.34
C ARG A 90 3.20 8.35 -13.08
N ALA A 91 4.51 8.16 -13.22
CA ALA A 91 5.41 8.02 -12.07
C ALA A 91 5.37 9.25 -11.15
N ILE A 92 5.32 10.45 -11.72
CA ILE A 92 5.21 11.71 -10.96
C ILE A 92 3.84 11.81 -10.27
N ALA A 93 2.76 11.36 -10.93
CA ALA A 93 1.43 11.35 -10.32
C ALA A 93 1.36 10.37 -9.14
N GLU A 94 1.92 9.16 -9.29
CA GLU A 94 2.00 8.16 -8.22
C GLU A 94 2.77 8.70 -7.01
N GLU A 95 3.95 9.30 -7.22
CA GLU A 95 4.75 9.90 -6.15
C GLU A 95 3.96 11.00 -5.41
N ARG A 96 3.27 11.88 -6.14
CA ARG A 96 2.50 12.97 -5.53
C ARG A 96 1.28 12.46 -4.77
N VAL A 97 0.57 11.45 -5.29
CA VAL A 97 -0.57 10.84 -4.60
C VAL A 97 -0.09 10.15 -3.32
N ALA A 98 1.04 9.44 -3.35
CA ALA A 98 1.64 8.84 -2.17
C ALA A 98 2.03 9.88 -1.12
N ALA A 99 2.69 10.98 -1.53
CA ALA A 99 3.04 12.07 -0.62
C ALA A 99 1.80 12.79 -0.04
N PHE A 100 0.77 13.02 -0.86
CA PHE A 100 -0.50 13.57 -0.40
C PHE A 100 -1.16 12.66 0.63
N LEU A 101 -1.23 11.35 0.36
CA LEU A 101 -1.81 10.39 1.28
C LEU A 101 -1.04 10.34 2.61
N ALA A 102 0.30 10.32 2.57
CA ALA A 102 1.13 10.35 3.76
C ALA A 102 0.85 11.58 4.64
N HIS A 103 0.73 12.76 4.02
CA HIS A 103 0.38 13.99 4.71
C HIS A 103 -1.02 13.91 5.37
N GLU A 104 -2.04 13.50 4.62
CA GLU A 104 -3.42 13.40 5.12
C GLU A 104 -3.56 12.38 6.27
N LEU A 105 -2.83 11.27 6.20
CA LEU A 105 -2.81 10.27 7.26
C LEU A 105 -1.92 10.66 8.44
N ARG A 106 -1.03 11.65 8.27
CA ARG A 106 0.03 12.03 9.21
C ARG A 106 0.95 10.85 9.52
N LEU A 107 1.32 10.10 8.48
CA LEU A 107 2.23 8.98 8.55
C LEU A 107 3.52 9.28 7.77
N PRO A 108 4.65 8.68 8.16
CA PRO A 108 5.81 8.57 7.28
C PRO A 108 5.42 8.01 5.90
N THR A 109 6.10 8.43 4.84
CA THR A 109 5.73 8.05 3.46
C THR A 109 5.77 6.54 3.23
N ASP A 110 6.76 5.86 3.82
CA ASP A 110 6.87 4.41 3.77
C ASP A 110 5.73 3.73 4.54
N GLU A 111 5.34 4.22 5.71
CA GLU A 111 4.20 3.68 6.46
C GLU A 111 2.85 3.95 5.79
N ALA A 112 2.74 5.06 5.04
CA ALA A 112 1.53 5.44 4.31
C ALA A 112 1.31 4.64 3.01
N ALA A 113 2.27 3.80 2.62
CA ALA A 113 2.16 2.96 1.44
C ALA A 113 0.96 2.01 1.57
N ILE A 114 0.12 1.93 0.53
CA ILE A 114 -1.19 1.24 0.58
C ILE A 114 -1.03 -0.22 1.03
N GLU A 115 -0.01 -0.90 0.53
CA GLU A 115 0.34 -2.28 0.85
C GLU A 115 0.74 -2.52 2.31
N ARG A 116 0.89 -1.46 3.12
CA ARG A 116 1.23 -1.52 4.55
C ARG A 116 0.07 -1.09 5.46
N LEU A 117 -0.97 -0.45 4.92
CA LEU A 117 -2.09 0.05 5.72
C LEU A 117 -2.94 -1.09 6.28
N ASN A 118 -3.35 -1.02 7.54
CA ASN A 118 -4.40 -1.89 8.05
C ASN A 118 -5.80 -1.40 7.62
N ILE A 119 -6.87 -2.11 8.00
CA ILE A 119 -8.24 -1.76 7.59
C ILE A 119 -8.68 -0.36 8.04
N GLU A 120 -8.30 0.07 9.24
CA GLU A 120 -8.66 1.38 9.77
C GLU A 120 -7.99 2.50 8.96
N TRP A 121 -6.71 2.32 8.64
CA TRP A 121 -5.97 3.23 7.78
C TRP A 121 -6.49 3.23 6.35
N CYS A 122 -6.92 2.08 5.81
CA CYS A 122 -7.57 2.03 4.50
C CYS A 122 -8.86 2.85 4.47
N ARG A 123 -9.68 2.79 5.53
CA ARG A 123 -10.91 3.59 5.65
C ARG A 123 -10.61 5.09 5.71
N ARG A 124 -9.58 5.49 6.46
CA ARG A 124 -9.12 6.89 6.51
C ARG A 124 -8.57 7.38 5.17
N ALA A 125 -7.74 6.56 4.53
CA ALA A 125 -7.18 6.84 3.21
C ALA A 125 -8.27 7.01 2.16
N TRP A 126 -9.29 6.15 2.21
CA TRP A 126 -10.45 6.26 1.33
C TRP A 126 -11.15 7.61 1.47
N LEU A 127 -11.42 8.06 2.71
CA LEU A 127 -12.06 9.35 2.96
C LEU A 127 -11.21 10.53 2.47
N ALA A 128 -9.89 10.48 2.70
CA ALA A 128 -8.96 11.50 2.24
C ALA A 128 -8.95 11.62 0.70
N LEU A 129 -8.90 10.48 -0.01
CA LEU A 129 -8.82 10.49 -1.46
C LEU A 129 -10.16 10.69 -2.17
N LYS A 130 -11.27 10.23 -1.59
CA LYS A 130 -12.61 10.30 -2.23
C LYS A 130 -13.04 11.73 -2.56
N GLY A 131 -12.69 12.70 -1.71
CA GLY A 131 -13.02 14.12 -1.90
C GLY A 131 -11.98 14.90 -2.69
N ALA A 132 -10.81 14.33 -2.94
CA ALA A 132 -9.69 15.03 -3.57
C ALA A 132 -9.76 14.94 -5.11
N SER A 133 -9.35 16.03 -5.76
CA SER A 133 -9.01 16.04 -7.19
C SER A 133 -7.49 15.95 -7.38
N TYR A 134 -7.03 15.58 -8.58
CA TYR A 134 -5.59 15.63 -8.86
C TYR A 134 -5.03 17.07 -8.79
N ALA A 135 -5.85 18.10 -9.00
CA ALA A 135 -5.44 19.48 -8.82
C ALA A 135 -5.10 19.80 -7.35
N ASP A 136 -5.82 19.22 -6.38
CA ASP A 136 -5.50 19.35 -4.96
C ASP A 136 -4.19 18.66 -4.61
N VAL A 137 -3.93 17.48 -5.20
CA VAL A 137 -2.66 16.75 -5.08
C VAL A 137 -1.49 17.58 -5.63
N VAL A 138 -1.67 18.24 -6.78
CA VAL A 138 -0.65 19.14 -7.34
C VAL A 138 -0.43 20.36 -6.44
N ARG A 139 -1.49 20.98 -5.93
CA ARG A 139 -1.41 22.11 -5.00
C ARG A 139 -0.61 21.71 -3.75
N HIS A 140 -0.92 20.55 -3.17
CA HIS A 140 -0.17 19.98 -2.07
C HIS A 140 1.32 19.82 -2.42
N ALA A 141 1.64 19.19 -3.55
CA ALA A 141 3.02 18.96 -3.97
C ALA A 141 3.81 20.27 -4.21
N GLN A 142 3.15 21.35 -4.60
CA GLN A 142 3.76 22.67 -4.74
C GLN A 142 4.02 23.34 -3.39
N THR A 143 3.10 23.21 -2.44
CA THR A 143 3.22 23.76 -1.08
C THR A 143 4.30 23.06 -0.27
N TYR A 144 4.34 21.72 -0.32
CA TYR A 144 5.22 20.88 0.50
C TYR A 144 6.45 20.37 -0.25
N ARG A 145 6.80 21.03 -1.36
CA ARG A 145 7.99 20.69 -2.14
C ARG A 145 9.21 20.79 -1.22
N PRO A 146 10.01 19.73 -1.05
CA PRO A 146 11.26 19.85 -0.31
C PRO A 146 12.09 20.94 -0.98
N ARG A 147 12.37 22.03 -0.26
CA ARG A 147 13.31 23.05 -0.73
C ARG A 147 14.59 22.31 -1.08
N LYS A 148 15.03 22.42 -2.34
CA LYS A 148 16.34 21.93 -2.78
C LYS A 148 17.36 22.43 -1.75
N ALA A 149 18.05 21.51 -1.08
CA ALA A 149 19.17 21.89 -0.23
C ALA A 149 20.11 22.74 -1.09
N ALA A 150 20.29 24.00 -0.69
CA ALA A 150 21.17 24.96 -1.35
C ALA A 150 22.62 24.60 -1.07
#